data_AF-A0A1F6V4K9-F1
#
_entry.id   AF-A0A1F6V4K9-F1
#
_cell.length_a   1.000
_cell.length_b   1.000
_cell.length_c   1.000
_cell.angle_alpha   90.00
_cell.angle_beta   90.00
_cell.angle_gamma   90.00
#
_symmetry.space_group_name_H-M   'P 1'
#
loop_
_entity.id
_entity.type
_entity.pdbx_description
1 polymer ?
#
loop_
_entity_poly.entity_id
_entity_poly.type
_entity_poly.pdbx_seq_one_letter_code
_entity_poly.pdbx_strand_id
1 'polypeptide(L)' 'MTTITLPRIEYLNLKERAEAFDKMVANINPAFFVLPAEKSRKKIISEFSKTKLYNKAFLRSLNTGLKRSSYFMK' A
#
# COMPACT_ATOMS: atom_id res chain seq x y z
N MET A 1 4.27 0.53 32.98
CA MET A 1 3.53 1.58 32.25
C MET A 1 4.33 2.87 32.38
N THR A 2 4.80 3.41 31.26
CA THR A 2 5.57 4.66 31.24
C THR A 2 4.60 5.83 31.09
N THR A 3 4.62 6.76 32.04
CA THR A 3 3.82 7.98 31.97
C THR A 3 4.50 8.96 31.05
N ILE A 4 3.96 9.14 29.85
CA ILE A 4 4.48 10.10 28.86
C ILE A 4 3.66 11.39 28.99
N THR A 5 4.34 12.51 29.18
CA THR A 5 3.73 13.85 29.22
C THR A 5 3.88 14.53 27.87
N LEU A 6 2.78 15.04 27.34
CA LEU A 6 2.71 15.68 26.03
C LEU A 6 1.94 17.01 26.13
N PRO A 7 2.34 18.05 25.39
CA PRO A 7 1.51 19.23 25.19
C PRO A 7 0.14 18.86 24.65
N ARG A 8 -0.91 19.53 25.15
CA ARG A 8 -2.30 19.25 24.76
C ARG A 8 -2.52 19.30 23.24
N ILE A 9 -1.88 20.24 22.56
CA ILE A 9 -1.98 20.41 21.10
C ILE A 9 -1.39 19.19 20.38
N GLU A 10 -0.24 18.69 20.82
CA GLU A 10 0.37 17.50 20.24
C GLU A 10 -0.48 16.25 20.46
N TYR A 11 -1.04 16.10 21.66
CA TYR A 11 -1.98 15.03 21.95
C TYR A 11 -3.20 15.04 21.02
N LEU A 12 -3.81 16.21 20.80
CA LEU A 12 -4.98 16.34 19.92
C LEU A 12 -4.63 15.98 18.47
N ASN A 13 -3.49 16.45 17.97
CA ASN A 13 -3.02 16.13 16.63
C ASN A 13 -2.75 14.63 16.44
N LEU A 14 -2.13 13.99 17.44
CA LEU A 14 -1.86 12.55 17.40
C LEU A 14 -3.16 11.75 17.46
N LYS A 15 -4.11 12.18 18.29
CA LYS A 15 -5.43 11.56 18.42
C LYS A 15 -6.20 11.63 17.10
N GLU A 16 -6.24 12.81 16.46
CA GLU A 16 -6.92 12.98 15.17
C GLU A 16 -6.32 12.07 14.08
N ARG A 17 -4.99 11.98 14.02
CA ARG A 17 -4.30 11.08 13.08
C ARG A 17 -4.61 9.61 13.35
N ALA A 18 -4.65 9.20 14.62
CA ALA A 18 -5.00 7.84 15.00
C ALA A 18 -6.43 7.50 14.60
N GLU A 19 -7.39 8.37 14.89
CA GLU A 19 -8.79 8.18 14.51
C GLU A 19 -8.98 8.14 12.98
N ALA A 20 -8.26 8.97 12.23
CA ALA A 20 -8.27 8.93 10.78
C ALA A 20 -7.69 7.61 10.23
N PHE A 21 -6.60 7.13 10.83
CA PHE A 21 -6.01 5.84 10.48
C PHE A 21 -6.96 4.68 10.78
N ASP A 22 -7.61 4.67 11.94
CA ASP A 22 -8.57 3.63 12.31
C ASP A 22 -9.77 3.61 11.36
N LYS A 23 -10.30 4.77 10.98
CA LYS A 23 -11.36 4.88 9.96
C LYS A 23 -10.89 4.36 8.61
N MET A 24 -9.65 4.66 8.21
CA MET A 24 -9.06 4.14 6.97
C MET A 24 -8.95 2.61 7.03
N VAL A 25 -8.38 2.04 8.10
CA VAL A 25 -8.21 0.60 8.26
C VAL A 25 -9.55 -0.13 8.28
N ALA A 26 -10.56 0.42 8.95
CA ALA A 26 -11.90 -0.17 9.00
C ALA A 26 -12.59 -0.27 7.63
N ASN A 27 -12.24 0.62 6.69
CA ASN A 27 -12.81 0.64 5.34
C ASN A 27 -11.90 -0.04 4.29
N ILE A 28 -10.69 -0.44 4.67
CA ILE A 28 -9.78 -1.15 3.79
C ILE A 28 -10.08 -2.65 3.85
N ASN A 29 -10.15 -3.26 2.66
CA ASN A 29 -10.25 -4.72 2.56
C ASN A 29 -9.05 -5.35 3.31
N PRO A 30 -9.26 -6.27 4.26
CA PRO A 30 -8.17 -6.95 4.99
C PRO A 30 -7.12 -7.58 4.07
N ALA A 31 -7.50 -7.98 2.85
CA ALA A 31 -6.60 -8.48 1.82
C ALA A 31 -5.59 -7.44 1.31
N PHE A 32 -5.77 -6.16 1.59
CA PHE A 32 -4.85 -5.09 1.19
C PHE A 32 -3.49 -5.19 1.89
N PHE A 33 -3.48 -5.61 3.15
CA PHE A 33 -2.24 -5.82 3.92
C PHE A 33 -1.66 -7.22 3.74
N VAL A 34 -2.39 -8.11 3.06
CA VAL A 34 -1.88 -9.43 2.72
C VAL A 34 -0.85 -9.26 1.61
N LEU A 35 0.35 -9.79 1.85
CA LEU A 35 1.39 -9.80 0.83
C LEU A 35 0.85 -10.49 -0.43
N PRO A 36 1.00 -9.88 -1.61
CA PRO A 36 0.54 -10.50 -2.84
C PRO A 36 1.24 -11.84 -3.02
N ALA A 37 0.44 -12.90 -3.20
CA ALA A 37 0.96 -14.27 -3.36
C ALA A 37 1.81 -14.42 -4.63
N GLU A 38 1.51 -13.63 -5.66
CA GLU A 38 2.21 -13.68 -6.94
C GLU A 38 3.48 -12.82 -6.93
N LYS A 39 4.64 -13.47 -7.10
CA LYS A 39 5.96 -12.80 -7.18
C LYS A 39 6.47 -12.64 -8.60
N SER A 40 5.81 -13.23 -9.60
CA SER A 40 6.22 -13.10 -10.99
C SER A 40 5.75 -11.79 -11.59
N ARG A 41 6.70 -10.86 -11.81
CA ARG A 41 6.43 -9.60 -12.55
C ARG A 41 5.77 -9.86 -13.89
N LYS A 42 6.20 -10.91 -14.62
CA LYS A 42 5.62 -11.28 -15.92
C LYS A 42 4.14 -11.64 -15.80
N LYS A 43 3.78 -12.42 -14.77
CA LYS A 43 2.40 -12.84 -14.55
C LYS A 43 1.52 -11.67 -14.12
N ILE A 44 2.01 -10.80 -13.24
CA ILE A 44 1.33 -9.57 -12.84
C ILE A 44 1.02 -8.71 -14.07
N ILE A 45 2.01 -8.41 -14.91
CA ILE A 45 1.80 -7.59 -16.11
C ILE A 45 0.84 -8.27 -17.10
N SER A 46 0.92 -9.59 -17.25
CA SER A 46 0.00 -10.35 -18.09
C SER A 46 -1.45 -10.22 -17.61
N GLU A 47 -1.71 -10.40 -16.32
CA GLU A 47 -3.06 -10.28 -15.75
C GLU A 47 -3.61 -8.85 -15.89
N PHE A 48 -2.81 -7.82 -15.60
CA PHE A 48 -3.22 -6.43 -15.83
C PHE A 48 -3.52 -6.16 -17.31
N SER A 49 -2.73 -6.70 -18.23
CA SER A 49 -2.98 -6.56 -19.67
C SER A 49 -4.29 -7.24 -20.10
N LYS A 50 -4.66 -8.37 -19.51
CA LYS A 50 -5.91 -9.09 -19.83
C LYS A 50 -7.15 -8.30 -19.44
N THR A 51 -7.08 -7.46 -18.41
CA THR A 51 -8.22 -6.63 -17.99
C THR A 51 -8.64 -5.61 -19.05
N LYS A 52 -7.74 -5.24 -19.98
CA LYS A 52 -7.94 -4.16 -20.97
C LYS A 52 -8.31 -2.79 -20.39
N LEU A 53 -8.24 -2.62 -19.07
CA LEU A 53 -8.53 -1.36 -18.37
C LEU A 53 -7.35 -0.39 -18.41
N TYR A 54 -6.16 -0.87 -18.76
CA TYR A 54 -4.91 -0.11 -18.67
C TYR A 54 -4.23 -0.01 -20.03
N ASN A 55 -3.69 1.18 -20.31
CA ASN A 55 -2.95 1.44 -21.55
C ASN A 55 -1.52 0.87 -21.49
N LYS A 56 -0.87 0.77 -22.66
CA LYS A 56 0.49 0.21 -22.78
C LYS A 56 1.54 1.02 -22.00
N ALA A 57 1.38 2.33 -21.91
CA ALA A 57 2.31 3.20 -21.18
C ALA A 57 2.27 2.90 -19.67
N PHE A 58 1.08 2.75 -19.10
CA PHE A 58 0.88 2.35 -17.71
C PHE A 58 1.51 1.00 -17.42
N LEU A 59 1.25 -0.02 -18.26
CA LEU A 59 1.81 -1.36 -18.06
C LEU A 59 3.35 -1.34 -18.10
N ARG A 60 3.94 -0.51 -18.95
CA ARG A 60 5.40 -0.31 -19.02
C ARG A 60 5.93 0.34 -17.74
N SER A 61 5.30 1.42 -17.27
CA SER A 61 5.68 2.10 -16.02
C SER A 61 5.55 1.17 -14.81
N LEU A 62 4.46 0.39 -14.74
CA LEU A 62 4.24 -0.61 -13.70
C LEU A 62 5.36 -1.65 -13.69
N ASN A 63 5.72 -2.21 -14.84
CA ASN A 63 6.80 -3.20 -14.94
C ASN A 63 8.15 -2.63 -14.48
N THR A 64 8.44 -1.37 -14.81
CA THR A 64 9.65 -0.67 -14.34
C THR A 64 9.63 -0.50 -12.82
N GLY A 65 8.50 -0.10 -12.23
CA GLY A 65 8.33 0.01 -10.78
C GLY A 65 8.53 -1.33 -10.07
N LEU A 66 7.88 -2.38 -10.56
CA LEU A 66 8.02 -3.74 -10.04
C LEU A 66 9.47 -4.25 -10.15
N LYS A 67 10.22 -3.90 -11.21
CA LYS A 67 11.63 -4.28 -11.36
C LYS A 67 12.53 -3.60 -10.32
N ARG A 68 12.21 -2.37 -9.90
CA ARG A 68 12.99 -1.58 -8.95
C ARG A 68 12.64 -1.85 -7.48
N SER A 69 11.48 -2.46 -7.23
CA SER A 69 11.02 -2.75 -5.87
C SER A 69 11.88 -3.84 -5.24
N SER A 70 12.43 -3.56 -4.05
CA SER A 70 13.21 -4.51 -3.25
C SER A 70 12.46 -5.80 -2.94
N TYR A 71 11.13 -5.76 -2.89
CA TYR A 71 10.27 -6.93 -2.71
C TYR A 71 10.41 -7.96 -3.84
N PHE A 72 10.67 -7.49 -5.06
CA PHE A 72 10.88 -8.33 -6.25
C PHE A 72 12.36 -8.45 -6.63
N MET A 73 13.26 -7.88 -5.83
CA MET A 73 14.70 -8.11 -5.90
C MET A 73 15.05 -9.29 -5.00
N LYS A 74 14.78 -10.50 -5.49
CA LYS A 74 15.37 -11.74 -5.00
C LYS A 74 15.95 -12.50 -6.17
#